data_AF-A0A918MVB5-F1
#
_entry.id   AF-A0A918MVB5-F1
#
_cell.length_a   1.000
_cell.length_b   1.000
_cell.length_c   1.000
_cell.angle_alpha   90.00
_cell.angle_beta   90.00
_cell.angle_gamma   90.00
#
_symmetry.space_group_name_H-M   'P 1'
#
loop_
_entity.id
_entity.type
_entity.pdbx_description
1 polymer ?
#
loop_
_entity_poly.entity_id
_entity_poly.type
_entity_poly.pdbx_seq_one_letter_code
_entity_poly.pdbx_strand_id
1 'polypeptide(L)'
;MITRRQFNHGLVVSALSLFLESEEPATFNYGDNLCIAPNGHLVVCEDQYTDAVNNHLKGVTPEGATYDLARVYLQTEPAGVFFSPDGSTMFVNLYSPAMTLAVTGPWSGA
;
A
#
# COMPACT_ATOMS: atom_id res chain seq x y z
N MET A 1 -1.94 -10.59 3.48
CA MET A 1 -3.19 -10.54 4.28
C MET A 1 -3.34 -9.12 4.81
N ILE A 2 -4.37 -8.39 4.37
CA ILE A 2 -4.71 -7.06 4.91
C ILE A 2 -5.89 -7.25 5.86
N THR A 3 -5.70 -6.92 7.12
CA THR A 3 -6.76 -6.99 8.13
C THR A 3 -7.34 -5.61 8.41
N ARG A 4 -8.66 -5.51 8.45
CA ARG A 4 -9.35 -4.32 8.93
C ARG A 4 -9.75 -4.53 10.39
N ARG A 5 -9.42 -3.58 11.25
CA ARG A 5 -9.98 -3.50 12.60
C ARG A 5 -11.08 -2.45 12.65
N GLN A 6 -12.24 -2.83 13.16
CA GLN A 6 -13.26 -1.88 13.59
C GLN A 6 -13.17 -1.73 15.11
N PHE A 7 -12.67 -0.58 15.56
CA PHE A 7 -12.73 -0.17 16.96
C PHE A 7 -13.91 0.79 17.12
N ASN A 8 -14.96 0.34 17.80
CA ASN A 8 -16.03 1.24 18.25
C ASN A 8 -15.68 1.72 19.65
N HIS A 9 -15.66 3.04 19.88
CA HIS A 9 -15.52 3.61 21.22
C HIS A 9 -16.84 3.38 22.01
N GLY A 10 -16.83 2.44 22.97
CA GLY A 10 -17.96 2.10 23.84
C GLY A 10 -17.97 0.61 24.26
N LEU A 11 -19.04 0.15 24.92
CA LEU A 11 -19.30 -1.26 25.30
C LEU A 11 -19.53 -2.22 24.10
N VAL A 12 -19.06 -1.86 22.91
CA VAL A 12 -19.29 -2.63 21.69
C VAL A 12 -18.11 -3.57 21.47
N VAL A 13 -18.41 -4.83 21.16
CA VAL A 13 -17.41 -5.86 20.86
C VAL A 13 -16.52 -5.40 19.71
N SER A 14 -15.20 -5.44 19.89
CA SER A 14 -14.24 -5.18 18.80
C SER A 14 -14.18 -6.41 17.89
N ALA A 15 -14.25 -6.19 16.58
CA ALA A 15 -14.14 -7.24 15.57
C ALA A 15 -12.91 -7.02 14.69
N LEU A 16 -12.23 -8.12 14.38
CA LEU A 16 -11.19 -8.19 13.37
C LEU A 16 -11.79 -8.88 12.15
N SER A 17 -11.68 -8.26 10.98
CA SER A 17 -12.09 -8.87 9.72
C SER A 17 -10.91 -8.96 8.77
N LEU A 18 -10.83 -10.08 8.05
CA LEU A 18 -10.02 -10.19 6.86
C LEU A 18 -10.62 -9.28 5.78
N PHE A 19 -9.87 -8.29 5.31
CA PHE A 19 -10.33 -7.38 4.27
C PHE A 19 -9.89 -7.86 2.89
N LEU A 20 -8.64 -8.28 2.77
CA LEU A 20 -8.08 -8.83 1.54
C LEU A 20 -7.12 -9.97 1.85
N GLU A 21 -7.32 -11.08 1.15
CA GLU A 21 -6.40 -12.21 1.06
C GLU A 21 -5.86 -12.29 -0.36
N SER A 22 -4.56 -12.53 -0.47
CA SER A 22 -3.94 -12.75 -1.78
C SER A 22 -4.01 -14.24 -2.09
N GLU A 23 -4.67 -14.60 -3.19
CA GLU A 23 -4.79 -15.98 -3.63
C GLU A 23 -3.61 -16.42 -4.49
N GLU A 24 -2.95 -15.47 -5.17
CA GLU A 24 -1.80 -15.72 -6.02
C GLU A 24 -0.81 -14.56 -6.03
N PRO A 25 0.50 -14.81 -6.28
CA PRO A 25 1.52 -13.76 -6.27
C PRO A 25 1.26 -12.61 -7.24
N ALA A 26 0.56 -12.85 -8.35
CA ALA A 26 0.26 -11.82 -9.34
C ALA A 26 -0.71 -10.75 -8.81
N THR A 27 -1.65 -11.15 -7.95
CA THR A 27 -2.62 -10.23 -7.33
C THR A 27 -1.92 -9.31 -6.35
N PHE A 28 -1.08 -9.88 -5.48
CA PHE A 28 -0.45 -9.16 -4.37
C PHE A 28 0.64 -10.02 -3.72
N ASN A 29 1.90 -9.57 -3.75
CA ASN A 29 3.03 -10.37 -3.26
C ASN A 29 3.75 -9.72 -2.08
N TYR A 30 3.85 -10.43 -0.94
CA TYR A 30 4.57 -9.97 0.26
C TYR A 30 4.27 -8.50 0.67
N GLY A 31 2.99 -8.13 0.75
CA GLY A 31 2.66 -6.77 1.19
C GLY A 31 3.07 -6.49 2.64
N ASP A 32 3.79 -5.39 2.86
CA ASP A 32 4.32 -4.97 4.15
C ASP A 32 3.68 -3.64 4.60
N ASN A 33 4.16 -2.51 4.07
CA ASN A 33 3.71 -1.18 4.51
C ASN A 33 2.45 -0.75 3.76
N LEU A 34 1.56 0.02 4.42
CA LEU A 34 0.36 0.55 3.78
C LEU A 34 -0.03 1.94 4.28
N CYS A 35 -0.77 2.68 3.45
CA CYS A 35 -1.46 3.90 3.83
C CYS A 35 -2.81 4.02 3.12
N ILE A 36 -3.67 4.93 3.59
CA ILE A 36 -4.89 5.32 2.89
C ILE A 36 -4.56 6.49 1.97
N ALA A 37 -4.86 6.35 0.68
CA ALA A 37 -4.74 7.41 -0.31
C ALA A 37 -5.89 8.44 -0.21
N PRO A 38 -5.72 9.66 -0.76
CA PRO A 38 -6.75 10.70 -0.75
C PRO A 38 -8.07 10.30 -1.41
N ASN A 39 -8.06 9.36 -2.36
CA ASN A 39 -9.25 8.79 -2.99
C ASN A 39 -9.95 7.71 -2.13
N GLY A 40 -9.41 7.39 -0.94
CA GLY A 40 -9.97 6.38 -0.02
C GLY A 40 -9.52 4.94 -0.29
N HIS A 41 -8.66 4.71 -1.29
CA HIS A 41 -8.06 3.40 -1.54
C HIS A 41 -6.92 3.12 -0.55
N LEU A 42 -6.57 1.86 -0.33
CA LEU A 42 -5.30 1.52 0.30
C LEU A 42 -4.19 1.54 -0.75
N VAL A 43 -3.03 2.05 -0.39
CA VAL A 43 -1.78 1.85 -1.13
C VAL A 43 -0.90 0.98 -0.27
N VAL A 44 -0.34 -0.06 -0.87
CA VAL A 44 0.41 -1.09 -0.16
C VAL A 44 1.73 -1.36 -0.89
N CYS A 45 2.81 -1.43 -0.13
CA CYS A 45 4.14 -1.76 -0.60
C CYS A 45 4.35 -3.27 -0.64
N GLU A 46 4.83 -3.81 -1.77
CA GLU A 46 5.34 -5.18 -1.85
C GLU A 46 6.80 -5.26 -1.39
N ASP A 47 7.17 -6.35 -0.71
CA ASP A 47 8.55 -6.70 -0.33
C ASP A 47 8.89 -8.15 -0.72
N GLN A 48 9.14 -8.38 -2.01
CA GLN A 48 9.40 -9.72 -2.54
C GLN A 48 10.78 -10.24 -2.12
N TYR A 49 10.83 -11.44 -1.56
CA TYR A 49 12.08 -12.13 -1.20
C TYR A 49 12.59 -13.05 -2.33
N THR A 50 12.98 -12.46 -3.45
CA THR A 50 13.55 -13.19 -4.62
C THR A 50 14.92 -12.62 -4.99
N ASP A 51 15.73 -13.37 -5.75
CA ASP A 51 17.06 -12.91 -6.21
C ASP A 51 16.99 -11.61 -7.02
N ALA A 52 15.95 -11.48 -7.83
CA ALA A 52 15.64 -10.28 -8.60
C ALA A 52 14.18 -9.87 -8.33
N VAL A 53 14.02 -8.81 -7.56
CA VAL A 53 12.70 -8.36 -7.08
C VAL A 53 11.96 -7.57 -8.15
N ASN A 54 10.64 -7.72 -8.18
CA ASN A 54 9.74 -6.98 -9.04
C ASN A 54 8.64 -6.32 -8.21
N ASN A 55 9.04 -5.48 -7.26
CA ASN A 55 8.15 -4.86 -6.28
C ASN A 55 7.28 -3.77 -6.90
N HIS A 56 6.03 -3.70 -6.43
CA HIS A 56 5.07 -2.66 -6.78
C HIS A 56 4.58 -1.91 -5.54
N LEU A 57 4.06 -0.72 -5.78
CA LEU A 57 2.99 -0.17 -4.96
C LEU A 57 1.68 -0.68 -5.55
N LYS A 58 0.89 -1.39 -4.75
CA LYS A 58 -0.42 -1.91 -5.12
C LYS A 58 -1.50 -0.98 -4.58
N GLY A 59 -2.48 -0.63 -5.39
CA GLY A 59 -3.71 -0.03 -4.93
C GLY A 59 -4.73 -1.11 -4.57
N VAL A 60 -5.54 -0.87 -3.54
CA VAL A 60 -6.68 -1.72 -3.16
C VAL A 60 -7.92 -0.85 -3.00
N THR A 61 -8.96 -1.11 -3.78
CA THR A 61 -10.23 -0.37 -3.71
C THR A 61 -11.00 -0.71 -2.42
N PRO A 62 -12.01 0.09 -2.02
CA PRO A 62 -12.86 -0.22 -0.88
C PRO A 62 -13.60 -1.57 -0.99
N GLU A 63 -13.78 -2.07 -2.21
CA GLU A 63 -14.39 -3.38 -2.52
C GLU A 63 -13.37 -4.53 -2.51
N GLY A 64 -12.07 -4.23 -2.33
CA GLY A 64 -11.00 -5.23 -2.28
C GLY A 64 -10.36 -5.56 -3.62
N ALA A 65 -10.66 -4.83 -4.70
CA ALA A 65 -10.00 -5.05 -5.98
C ALA A 65 -8.57 -4.47 -5.96
N THR A 66 -7.60 -5.22 -6.48
CA THR A 66 -6.19 -4.80 -6.53
C THR A 66 -5.78 -4.28 -7.90
N TYR A 67 -4.88 -3.31 -7.95
CA TYR A 67 -4.26 -2.83 -9.19
C TYR A 67 -2.81 -2.38 -8.95
N ASP A 68 -2.01 -2.34 -10.00
CA ASP A 68 -0.65 -1.81 -9.92
C ASP A 68 -0.70 -0.27 -9.97
N LEU A 69 -0.30 0.38 -8.88
CA LEU A 69 -0.20 1.85 -8.83
C LEU A 69 1.14 2.33 -9.38
N ALA A 70 2.22 1.67 -8.99
CA ALA A 70 3.57 1.99 -9.45
C ALA A 70 4.47 0.77 -9.38
N ARG A 71 5.54 0.76 -10.18
CA ARG A 71 6.58 -0.27 -10.17
C ARG A 71 7.91 0.31 -9.69
N VAL A 72 8.59 -0.40 -8.79
CA VAL A 72 9.94 -0.07 -8.35
C VAL A 72 10.93 -0.77 -9.28
N TYR A 73 11.62 0.00 -10.13
CA TYR A 73 12.62 -0.55 -11.06
C TYR A 73 13.98 -0.81 -10.41
N LEU A 74 14.28 -0.11 -9.31
CA LEU A 74 15.48 -0.39 -8.52
C LEU A 74 15.30 -1.74 -7.81
N GLN A 75 16.40 -2.50 -7.69
CA GLN A 75 16.40 -3.79 -6.98
C GLN A 75 16.41 -3.55 -5.46
N THR A 76 15.27 -3.09 -4.95
CA THR A 76 15.05 -2.74 -3.54
C THR A 76 13.56 -2.81 -3.20
N GLU A 77 13.25 -2.79 -1.91
CA GLU A 77 11.87 -2.69 -1.42
C GLU A 77 11.42 -1.22 -1.30
N PRO A 78 10.15 -0.92 -1.63
CA PRO A 78 9.47 0.28 -1.14
C PRO A 78 9.16 0.14 0.35
N ALA A 79 10.06 0.62 1.21
CA ALA A 79 9.96 0.57 2.68
C ALA A 79 9.00 1.62 3.30
N GLY A 80 7.94 1.98 2.59
CA GLY A 80 6.86 2.84 3.11
C GLY A 80 6.29 3.81 2.10
N VAL A 81 5.01 4.13 2.27
CA VAL A 81 4.25 5.06 1.45
C VAL A 81 3.32 5.89 2.33
N PHE A 82 3.18 7.18 2.04
CA PHE A 82 2.25 8.07 2.72
C PHE A 82 1.95 9.31 1.88
N PHE A 83 0.87 10.02 2.20
CA PHE A 83 0.46 11.24 1.51
C PHE A 83 0.66 12.47 2.40
N SER A 84 0.94 13.61 1.77
CA SER A 84 0.89 14.92 2.43
C SER A 84 -0.51 15.19 3.01
N PRO A 85 -0.66 16.01 4.05
CA PRO A 85 -1.96 16.30 4.67
C PRO A 85 -3.00 16.91 3.72
N ASP A 86 -2.55 17.63 2.68
CA ASP A 86 -3.39 18.20 1.62
C ASP A 86 -3.66 17.21 0.46
N GLY A 87 -3.10 16.00 0.52
CA GLY A 87 -3.24 14.96 -0.49
C GLY A 87 -2.56 15.25 -1.83
N SER A 88 -1.74 16.31 -1.94
CA SER A 88 -1.14 16.73 -3.22
C SER A 88 0.13 15.95 -3.60
N THR A 89 0.77 15.32 -2.62
CA THR A 89 2.06 14.63 -2.80
C THR A 89 2.03 13.26 -2.13
N MET A 90 2.42 12.22 -2.88
CA MET A 90 2.76 10.91 -2.35
C MET A 90 4.26 10.86 -2.07
N PHE A 91 4.63 10.38 -0.89
CA PHE A 91 6.00 10.07 -0.52
C PHE A 91 6.19 8.56 -0.50
N VAL A 92 7.31 8.09 -1.07
CA VAL A 92 7.69 6.68 -1.06
C VAL A 92 9.13 6.58 -0.58
N ASN A 93 9.36 5.73 0.41
CA ASN A 93 10.70 5.40 0.89
C ASN A 93 11.19 4.15 0.16
N LEU A 94 12.41 4.18 -0.36
CA LEU A 94 13.13 3.03 -0.90
C LEU A 94 14.25 2.66 0.06
N TYR A 95 14.41 1.36 0.34
CA TYR A 95 15.35 0.89 1.35
C TYR A 95 16.82 1.09 0.96
N SER A 96 17.20 0.73 -0.28
CA SER A 96 18.60 0.75 -0.72
C SER A 96 18.76 1.18 -2.19
N PRO A 97 19.62 2.18 -2.50
CA PRO A 97 20.21 3.12 -1.55
C PRO A 97 19.11 4.01 -0.96
N ALA A 98 19.07 4.13 0.37
CA ALA A 98 18.02 4.82 1.12
C ALA A 98 17.62 6.15 0.46
N MET A 99 16.35 6.24 0.02
CA MET A 99 15.85 7.37 -0.75
C MET A 99 14.39 7.63 -0.41
N THR A 100 14.01 8.91 -0.33
CA THR A 100 12.61 9.31 -0.30
C THR A 100 12.27 10.04 -1.59
N LEU A 101 11.28 9.53 -2.30
CA LEU A 101 10.72 10.13 -3.51
C LEU A 101 9.48 10.93 -3.14
N ALA A 102 9.36 12.14 -3.69
CA ALA A 102 8.14 12.94 -3.63
C ALA A 102 7.50 12.95 -5.02
N VAL A 103 6.28 12.45 -5.13
CA VAL A 103 5.54 12.32 -6.38
C VAL A 103 4.27 13.15 -6.30
N THR A 104 4.18 14.18 -7.13
CA THR A 104 2.97 15.01 -7.25
C THR A 104 2.04 14.44 -8.30
N GLY A 105 0.73 14.63 -8.12
CA GLY A 105 -0.26 14.11 -9.07
C GLY A 105 -1.71 14.35 -8.60
N PRO A 106 -2.70 14.05 -9.45
CA PRO A 106 -4.10 14.12 -9.08
C PRO A 106 -4.52 12.90 -8.25
N TRP A 107 -4.06 12.82 -7.01
CA TRP A 107 -4.27 11.65 -6.13
C TRP A 107 -5.72 11.49 -5.64
N SER A 108 -6.55 12.52 -5.78
CA SER A 108 -7.95 12.53 -5.37
C SER A 108 -8.92 11.98 -6.43
N GLY A 109 -8.44 11.63 -7.64
CA GLY A 109 -9.30 11.21 -8.76
C GLY A 109 -8.78 10.04 -9.59
N ALA A 110 -7.81 9.27 -9.08
CA ALA A 110 -7.34 8.04 -9.71
C ALA A 110 -8.18 6.83 -9.29
#